data_AF-A0A940FC04-F1
#
_entry.id   AF-A0A940FC04-F1
#
_cell.length_a   1.000
_cell.length_b   1.000
_cell.length_c   1.000
_cell.angle_alpha   90.00
_cell.angle_beta   90.00
_cell.angle_gamma   90.00
#
_symmetry.space_group_name_H-M   'P 1'
#
loop_
_entity.id
_entity.type
_entity.pdbx_description
1 polymer ?
#
loop_
_entity_poly.entity_id
_entity_poly.type
_entity_poly.pdbx_seq_one_letter_code
_entity_poly.pdbx_strand_id
1 'polypeptide(L)'
;MLFDVTDHAADRYRQRIRGTMQAKSEIATRASKAYDAGRVETGPRGETLVRDRQIPGLIYVCKPVDGNLLVITLWEDDDGAARVPKRFTDELRRTDHTVQETWKPRD
;
A
#
# COMPACT_ATOMS: atom_id res chain seq x y z
N MET A 1 6.59 -9.20 -12.29
CA MET A 1 5.87 -7.93 -12.08
C MET A 1 6.73 -7.01 -11.23
N LEU A 2 6.90 -5.75 -11.64
CA LEU A 2 7.64 -4.72 -10.88
C LEU A 2 6.68 -3.94 -9.97
N PHE A 3 7.20 -3.52 -8.82
CA PHE A 3 6.43 -2.81 -7.80
C PHE A 3 7.12 -1.52 -7.40
N ASP A 4 6.38 -0.42 -7.52
CA ASP A 4 6.73 0.86 -6.94
C ASP A 4 6.00 1.04 -5.61
N VAL A 5 6.57 1.82 -4.69
CA VAL A 5 6.01 1.96 -3.34
C VAL A 5 5.94 3.43 -2.96
N THR A 6 4.73 3.89 -2.64
CA THR A 6 4.52 5.25 -2.15
C THR A 6 5.19 5.44 -0.80
N ASP A 7 5.52 6.70 -0.48
CA ASP A 7 6.02 7.03 0.85
C ASP A 7 4.98 6.73 1.95
N HIS A 8 3.70 6.98 1.65
CA HIS A 8 2.59 6.65 2.52
C HIS A 8 2.55 5.16 2.88
N ALA A 9 2.68 4.25 1.90
CA ALA A 9 2.72 2.82 2.16
C ALA A 9 3.93 2.41 3.01
N ALA A 10 5.09 3.02 2.74
CA ALA A 10 6.31 2.76 3.50
C ALA A 10 6.22 3.22 4.97
N ASP A 11 5.58 4.36 5.23
CA ASP A 11 5.33 4.84 6.60
C ASP A 11 4.37 3.90 7.35
N ARG A 12 3.24 3.55 6.74
CA ARG A 12 2.26 2.59 7.30
C ARG A 12 2.87 1.23 7.62
N TYR A 13 3.83 0.79 6.81
CA TYR A 13 4.58 -0.44 7.05
C TYR A 13 5.48 -0.32 8.29
N ARG A 14 6.23 0.77 8.44
CA ARG A 14 7.09 1.00 9.62
C ARG A 14 6.33 1.15 10.92
N GLN A 15 5.12 1.70 10.87
CA GLN A 15 4.24 1.81 12.03
C GLN A 15 3.89 0.42 12.60
N ARG A 16 3.83 -0.61 11.73
CA ARG A 16 3.42 -1.98 12.08
C ARG A 16 4.60 -2.93 12.29
N ILE A 17 5.54 -2.91 11.35
CA ILE A 17 6.69 -3.79 11.31
C ILE A 17 7.89 -3.07 11.91
N ARG A 18 8.26 -3.46 13.14
CA ARG A 18 9.47 -2.98 13.81
C ARG A 18 10.72 -3.56 13.11
N GLY A 19 11.81 -2.80 13.10
CA GLY A 19 13.13 -3.26 12.62
C GLY A 19 13.40 -3.11 11.13
N THR A 20 12.46 -2.56 10.35
CA THR A 20 12.67 -2.31 8.91
C THR A 20 13.52 -1.06 8.67
N MET A 21 14.69 -1.24 8.03
CA MET A 21 15.56 -0.13 7.60
C MET A 21 15.22 0.37 6.19
N GLN A 22 14.73 -0.51 5.31
CA GLN A 22 14.44 -0.19 3.90
C GLN A 22 13.02 -0.62 3.50
N ALA A 23 12.01 0.05 4.07
CA ALA A 23 10.61 -0.33 3.92
C ALA A 23 10.16 -0.49 2.47
N LYS A 24 10.50 0.46 1.57
CA LYS A 24 10.09 0.41 0.16
C LYS A 24 10.63 -0.84 -0.54
N SER A 25 11.92 -1.13 -0.37
CA SER A 25 12.58 -2.29 -0.97
C SER A 25 12.03 -3.60 -0.42
N GLU A 26 11.77 -3.67 0.89
CA GLU A 26 11.16 -4.84 1.52
C GLU A 26 9.74 -5.09 1.01
N ILE A 27 8.91 -4.05 0.95
CA ILE A 27 7.53 -4.12 0.42
C ILE A 27 7.55 -4.58 -1.04
N ALA A 28 8.37 -3.94 -1.90
CA ALA A 28 8.44 -4.30 -3.31
C ALA A 28 8.86 -5.76 -3.51
N THR A 29 9.86 -6.22 -2.75
CA THR A 29 10.35 -7.61 -2.81
C THR A 29 9.27 -8.59 -2.36
N ARG A 30 8.57 -8.30 -1.27
CA ARG A 30 7.53 -9.16 -0.73
C ARG A 30 6.30 -9.22 -1.62
N ALA A 31 5.80 -8.07 -2.06
CA ALA A 31 4.67 -7.97 -2.96
C ALA A 31 4.96 -8.67 -4.30
N SER A 32 6.17 -8.50 -4.86
CA SER A 32 6.56 -9.18 -6.09
C SER A 32 6.53 -10.71 -5.95
N LYS A 33 7.10 -11.25 -4.85
CA LYS A 33 7.08 -12.69 -4.57
C LYS A 33 5.67 -13.24 -4.33
N ALA A 34 4.81 -12.47 -3.66
CA ALA A 34 3.42 -12.85 -3.43
C ALA A 34 2.60 -12.84 -4.74
N TYR A 35 2.84 -11.85 -5.60
CA TYR A 35 2.21 -11.75 -6.91
C TYR A 35 2.58 -12.92 -7.82
N ASP A 36 3.87 -13.25 -7.89
CA ASP A 36 4.38 -14.39 -8.65
C ASP A 36 3.79 -15.73 -8.17
N ALA A 37 3.54 -15.83 -6.85
CA ALA A 37 2.87 -16.98 -6.24
C ALA A 37 1.33 -17.00 -6.46
N GLY A 38 0.78 -16.06 -7.24
CA GLY A 38 -0.65 -16.00 -7.54
C GLY A 38 -1.52 -15.55 -6.36
N ARG A 39 -0.95 -14.95 -5.31
CA ARG A 39 -1.70 -14.44 -4.15
C ARG A 39 -2.31 -13.07 -4.41
N VAL A 40 -3.11 -13.00 -5.47
CA VAL A 40 -3.62 -11.76 -6.03
C VAL A 40 -5.13 -11.83 -6.14
N GLU A 41 -5.81 -10.75 -5.74
CA GLU A 41 -7.24 -10.60 -5.90
C GLU A 41 -7.57 -9.22 -6.49
N THR A 42 -8.66 -9.13 -7.25
CA THR A 42 -9.17 -7.84 -7.71
C THR A 42 -10.00 -7.18 -6.62
N GLY A 43 -9.55 -6.03 -6.15
CA GLY A 43 -10.24 -5.19 -5.18
C GLY A 43 -11.51 -4.55 -5.76
N PRO A 44 -12.40 -4.05 -4.88
CA PRO A 44 -13.73 -3.59 -5.25
C PRO A 44 -13.75 -2.33 -6.13
N ARG A 45 -12.65 -1.58 -6.22
CA ARG A 45 -12.52 -0.39 -7.09
C ARG A 45 -11.49 -0.61 -8.20
N GLY A 46 -11.18 -1.86 -8.52
CA GLY A 46 -10.19 -2.23 -9.54
C GLY A 46 -8.75 -2.20 -9.05
N GLU A 47 -8.52 -2.08 -7.73
CA GLU A 47 -7.20 -2.28 -7.16
C GLU A 47 -6.74 -3.74 -7.33
N THR A 48 -5.44 -3.97 -7.31
CA THR A 48 -4.85 -5.29 -7.21
C THR A 48 -4.44 -5.51 -5.75
N LEU A 49 -5.10 -6.44 -5.07
CA LEU A 49 -4.79 -6.81 -3.69
C LEU A 49 -3.79 -7.94 -3.70
N VAL A 50 -2.64 -7.76 -3.05
CA VAL A 50 -1.59 -8.78 -2.98
C VAL A 50 -1.40 -9.21 -1.53
N ARG A 51 -1.66 -10.48 -1.23
CA ARG A 51 -1.55 -11.01 0.14
C ARG A 51 -0.13 -11.48 0.42
N ASP A 52 0.48 -10.94 1.47
CA ASP A 52 1.84 -11.32 1.84
C ASP A 52 1.93 -12.82 2.19
N ARG A 53 3.08 -13.42 1.86
CA ARG A 53 3.33 -14.84 2.10
C ARG A 53 3.90 -15.12 3.48
N GLN A 54 4.60 -14.16 4.09
CA GLN A 54 5.36 -14.37 5.33
C GLN A 54 4.60 -13.86 6.55
N ILE A 55 3.86 -12.76 6.41
CA ILE A 55 3.06 -12.12 7.43
C ILE A 55 1.59 -12.43 7.12
N PRO A 56 1.00 -13.43 7.80
CA PRO A 56 -0.41 -13.74 7.61
C PRO A 56 -1.25 -12.50 7.97
N GLY A 57 -2.20 -12.19 7.09
CA GLY A 57 -3.06 -11.02 7.24
C GLY A 57 -2.56 -9.76 6.52
N LEU A 58 -1.26 -9.61 6.22
CA LEU A 58 -0.80 -8.40 5.54
C LEU A 58 -1.23 -8.39 4.06
N ILE A 59 -1.92 -7.33 3.64
CA ILE A 59 -2.37 -7.14 2.26
C ILE A 59 -1.84 -5.80 1.73
N TYR A 60 -1.18 -5.86 0.58
CA TYR A 60 -0.75 -4.71 -0.18
C TYR A 60 -1.84 -4.29 -1.16
N VAL A 61 -2.18 -3.01 -1.16
CA VAL A 61 -3.17 -2.43 -2.07
C VAL A 61 -2.41 -1.76 -3.21
N CYS A 62 -2.57 -2.29 -4.41
CA CYS A 62 -1.82 -1.86 -5.57
C CYS A 62 -2.73 -1.25 -6.63
N LYS A 63 -2.22 -0.25 -7.35
CA LYS A 63 -2.84 0.26 -8.57
C LYS A 63 -1.95 -0.02 -9.77
N PRO A 64 -2.50 -0.44 -10.91
CA PRO A 64 -1.74 -0.52 -12.15
C PRO A 64 -1.34 0.90 -12.61
N VAL A 65 -0.06 1.09 -12.88
CA VAL A 65 0.53 2.35 -13.39
C VAL A 65 1.61 1.98 -14.40
N ASP A 66 1.44 2.39 -15.66
CA ASP A 66 2.43 2.21 -16.74
C ASP A 66 3.02 0.78 -16.85
N GLY A 67 2.17 -0.25 -16.71
CA GLY A 67 2.60 -1.66 -16.78
C GLY A 67 3.22 -2.22 -15.49
N ASN A 68 3.35 -1.40 -14.45
CA ASN A 68 3.81 -1.78 -13.10
C ASN A 68 2.65 -1.74 -12.09
N LEU A 69 2.92 -2.20 -10.87
CA LEU A 69 2.00 -2.09 -9.74
C LEU A 69 2.53 -1.12 -8.68
N LEU A 70 1.83 -0.02 -8.46
CA LEU A 70 2.13 0.95 -7.42
C LEU A 70 1.43 0.57 -6.11
N VAL A 71 2.18 0.25 -5.07
CA VAL A 71 1.66 0.03 -3.71
C VAL A 71 1.29 1.39 -3.11
N ILE A 72 -0.02 1.64 -3.00
CA ILE A 72 -0.54 2.91 -2.49
C ILE A 72 -0.74 2.89 -0.97
N THR A 73 -1.09 1.73 -0.40
CA THR A 73 -1.30 1.53 1.03
C THR A 73 -1.27 0.03 1.37
N LEU A 74 -1.42 -0.31 2.64
CA LEU A 74 -1.52 -1.67 3.14
C LEU A 74 -2.45 -1.75 4.34
N TRP A 75 -3.03 -2.92 4.56
CA TRP A 75 -3.86 -3.23 5.73
C TRP A 75 -3.62 -4.66 6.21
N GLU A 76 -4.08 -4.95 7.43
CA GLU A 76 -4.08 -6.29 8.02
C GLU A 76 -5.51 -6.84 7.94
N ASP A 77 -5.65 -8.00 7.31
CA ASP A 77 -6.82 -8.87 7.38
C ASP A 77 -6.77 -9.59 8.72
N ASP A 78 -7.40 -8.96 9.72
CA ASP A 78 -7.75 -9.58 10.99
C ASP A 78 -8.95 -10.49 10.71
N ASP A 79 -8.69 -11.70 10.19
CA ASP A 79 -9.67 -12.77 9.92
C ASP A 79 -11.05 -12.24 9.43
N GLY A 80 -11.11 -11.59 8.26
CA GLY A 80 -12.36 -11.12 7.66
C GLY A 80 -13.00 -9.85 8.28
N ALA A 81 -12.35 -9.15 9.21
CA ALA A 81 -12.92 -7.99 9.92
C ALA A 81 -12.39 -6.62 9.47
N ALA A 82 -11.65 -6.50 8.36
CA ALA A 82 -11.24 -5.19 7.82
C ALA A 82 -12.09 -4.76 6.61
N ARG A 83 -13.42 -4.81 6.72
CA ARG A 83 -14.28 -4.00 5.83
C ARG A 83 -14.12 -2.54 6.25
N VAL A 84 -13.15 -1.82 5.65
CA VAL A 84 -13.15 -0.35 5.72
C VAL A 84 -14.50 0.10 5.14
N PRO A 85 -15.40 0.71 5.95
CA PRO A 85 -16.67 1.18 5.42
C PRO A 85 -16.38 2.20 4.32
N LYS A 86 -17.05 2.04 3.17
CA LYS A 86 -16.83 2.81 1.93
C LYS A 86 -16.73 4.34 2.10
N ARG A 87 -17.17 4.91 3.23
CA ARG A 87 -17.04 6.33 3.56
C ARG A 87 -15.59 6.76 3.83
N PHE A 88 -14.77 5.92 4.46
CA PHE A 88 -13.38 6.28 4.79
C PHE A 88 -12.42 6.21 3.58
N THR A 89 -12.69 5.34 2.60
CA THR A 89 -11.95 5.35 1.32
C THR A 89 -12.41 6.49 0.39
N ASP A 90 -13.51 7.18 0.72
CA ASP A 90 -13.94 8.40 0.03
C ASP A 90 -13.34 9.66 0.68
N GLU A 91 -13.04 9.63 1.98
CA GLU A 91 -12.34 10.72 2.68
C GLU A 91 -10.88 10.92 2.25
N LEU A 92 -10.22 9.88 1.70
CA LEU A 92 -8.91 10.07 1.04
C LEU A 92 -8.99 10.94 -0.24
N ARG A 93 -10.20 11.28 -0.72
CA ARG A 93 -10.41 12.24 -1.82
C ARG A 93 -10.63 13.68 -1.35
N ARG A 94 -10.82 13.95 -0.06
CA ARG A 94 -11.10 15.31 0.43
C ARG A 94 -9.90 16.00 1.07
N THR A 95 -8.87 15.26 1.46
CA THR A 95 -7.67 15.85 2.07
C THR A 95 -6.47 15.92 1.12
N ASP A 96 -6.59 15.42 -0.12
CA ASP A 96 -5.56 15.54 -1.17
C ASP A 96 -5.58 16.91 -1.90
N HIS A 97 -6.10 17.95 -1.23
CA HIS A 97 -6.04 19.34 -1.70
C HIS A 97 -5.43 20.28 -0.63
N THR A 98 -4.54 19.75 0.23
CA THR A 98 -3.68 20.57 1.09
C THR A 98 -2.32 19.89 1.27
N VAL A 99 -1.61 19.71 0.16
CA VAL A 99 -0.14 19.64 0.13
C VAL A 99 0.37 20.44 -1.07
N GLN A 100 -0.16 21.65 -1.23
CA GLN A 100 0.52 22.78 -1.84
C GLN A 100 0.36 23.93 -0.84
N GLU A 101 1.40 24.75 -0.64
CA GLU A 101 1.42 25.96 0.22
C GLU A 101 2.12 25.84 1.61
N THR A 102 3.09 24.93 1.80
CA THR A 102 4.17 25.24 2.76
C THR A 102 5.49 24.57 2.38
N TRP A 103 6.10 25.08 1.32
CA TRP A 103 7.55 24.98 1.17
C TRP A 103 8.08 26.37 0.85
N LYS A 104 8.67 27.02 1.87
CA LYS A 104 9.54 28.18 1.66
C LYS A 104 10.98 27.68 1.66
N PRO A 105 11.79 27.96 0.63
CA PRO A 105 13.24 27.83 0.77
C PRO A 105 13.70 28.83 1.83
N ARG A 106 14.54 28.35 2.77
CA ARG A 106 15.28 29.25 3.66
C ARG A 106 16.41 29.88 2.84
N ASP A 107 16.55 31.19 3.07
CA ASP A 107 17.50 32.14 2.48
C ASP A 107 18.91 31.57 2.24
#